data_AF-A0A9E5WVF8-F1
#
_entry.id   AF-A0A9E5WVF8-F1
#
_cell.length_a   1.000
_cell.length_b   1.000
_cell.length_c   1.000
_cell.angle_alpha   90.00
_cell.angle_beta   90.00
_cell.angle_gamma   90.00
#
_symmetry.space_group_name_H-M   'P 1'
#
loop_
_entity.id
_entity.type
_entity.pdbx_description
1 polymer ?
#
loop_
_entity_poly.entity_id
_entity_poly.type
_entity_poly.pdbx_seq_one_letter_code
_entity_poly.pdbx_strand_id
1 'polypeptide(L)'
;MFKPVRRGIIALPFALAIYIAPVSAEELNCSAYATKAVAQNQQNQDMGCGFEGGAWLSDFDAHFNWCRTTNMAGLTTEDNARAAALKSCVVDQKDAEKAAEAERAAAEAERVAAEAAQRQKIDSCQSYARSAVEQQAINASRQCGFSGGGWSA
;
A
#
# COMPACT_ATOMS: atom_id res chain seq x y z
N MET A 1 40.59 -38.36 -49.49
CA MET A 1 39.76 -38.73 -50.66
C MET A 1 38.33 -39.01 -50.18
N PHE A 2 37.44 -38.02 -50.25
CA PHE A 2 36.02 -38.17 -49.89
C PHE A 2 35.18 -38.22 -51.18
N LYS A 3 34.37 -39.27 -51.35
CA LYS A 3 33.42 -39.39 -52.47
C LYS A 3 32.13 -38.62 -52.14
N PRO A 4 31.50 -37.93 -53.11
CA PRO A 4 30.23 -37.26 -52.87
C PRO A 4 29.06 -38.23 -53.01
N VAL A 5 28.12 -38.17 -52.06
CA VAL A 5 26.81 -38.84 -52.14
C VAL A 5 25.83 -37.91 -52.84
N ARG A 6 25.23 -38.35 -53.95
CA ARG A 6 24.20 -37.61 -54.70
C ARG A 6 22.87 -37.70 -53.95
N ARG A 7 22.34 -36.55 -53.50
CA ARG A 7 20.99 -36.43 -52.93
C ARG A 7 19.97 -36.25 -54.06
N GLY A 8 19.11 -37.24 -54.25
CA GLY A 8 17.95 -37.14 -55.15
C GLY A 8 16.83 -36.36 -54.47
N ILE A 9 16.38 -35.27 -55.11
CA ILE A 9 15.20 -34.51 -54.71
C ILE A 9 14.00 -35.17 -55.39
N ILE A 10 13.11 -35.80 -54.60
CA ILE A 10 11.80 -36.25 -55.08
C ILE A 10 10.83 -35.07 -54.88
N ALA A 11 10.41 -34.46 -55.97
CA ALA A 11 9.37 -33.46 -55.99
C ALA A 11 7.99 -34.14 -55.90
N LEU A 12 7.28 -33.94 -54.78
CA LEU A 12 5.86 -34.23 -54.67
C LEU A 12 5.09 -32.90 -54.72
N PRO A 13 4.12 -32.72 -55.63
CA PRO A 13 3.33 -31.51 -55.69
C PRO A 13 2.33 -31.52 -54.53
N PHE A 14 2.70 -30.87 -53.43
CA PHE A 14 1.82 -30.62 -52.30
C PHE A 14 0.83 -29.52 -52.67
N ALA A 15 -0.15 -29.83 -53.52
CA ALA A 15 -1.33 -28.99 -53.71
C ALA A 15 -2.27 -29.17 -52.51
N LEU A 16 -1.86 -28.65 -51.35
CA LEU A 16 -2.70 -28.59 -50.16
C LEU A 16 -3.51 -27.29 -50.23
N ALA A 17 -4.77 -27.39 -50.65
CA ALA A 17 -5.71 -26.30 -50.52
C ALA A 17 -5.87 -25.99 -49.02
N ILE A 18 -5.35 -24.84 -48.58
CA ILE A 18 -5.52 -24.35 -47.22
C ILE A 18 -6.97 -23.88 -47.10
N TYR A 19 -7.82 -24.73 -46.56
CA TYR A 19 -9.18 -24.37 -46.17
C TYR A 19 -9.09 -23.50 -44.92
N ILE A 20 -9.10 -22.18 -45.09
CA ILE A 20 -9.18 -21.24 -43.98
C ILE A 20 -10.62 -21.27 -43.48
N ALA A 21 -10.88 -22.07 -42.45
CA ALA A 21 -12.15 -22.01 -41.74
C ALA A 21 -12.32 -20.60 -41.16
N PRO A 22 -13.52 -19.99 -41.24
CA PRO A 22 -13.76 -18.71 -40.59
C PRO A 22 -13.60 -18.87 -39.08
N VAL A 23 -12.80 -17.99 -38.46
CA VAL A 23 -12.73 -17.89 -37.00
C VAL A 23 -14.12 -17.49 -36.53
N SER A 24 -14.79 -18.40 -35.81
CA SER A 24 -16.09 -18.13 -35.20
C SER A 24 -16.01 -16.89 -34.33
N ALA A 25 -17.07 -16.07 -34.35
CA ALA A 25 -17.22 -14.97 -33.43
C ALA A 25 -17.02 -15.47 -31.99
N GLU A 26 -16.17 -14.78 -31.23
CA GLU A 26 -15.88 -15.08 -29.84
C GLU A 26 -17.18 -15.04 -29.03
N GLU A 27 -17.63 -16.21 -28.56
CA GLU A 27 -18.84 -16.32 -27.75
C GLU A 27 -18.57 -15.69 -26.38
N LEU A 28 -19.34 -14.66 -26.02
CA LEU A 28 -19.18 -13.95 -24.75
C LEU A 28 -19.56 -14.86 -23.59
N ASN A 29 -18.65 -15.09 -22.64
CA ASN A 29 -19.00 -15.76 -21.38
C ASN A 29 -19.66 -14.78 -20.40
N CYS A 30 -20.96 -14.52 -20.62
CA CYS A 30 -21.71 -13.56 -19.81
C CYS A 30 -21.88 -13.95 -18.35
N SER A 31 -21.87 -15.24 -18.02
CA SER A 31 -21.92 -15.69 -16.62
C SER A 31 -20.64 -15.33 -15.87
N ALA A 32 -19.48 -15.54 -16.50
CA ALA A 32 -18.19 -15.14 -15.93
C ALA A 32 -18.08 -13.62 -15.77
N TYR A 33 -18.51 -12.85 -16.78
CA TYR A 33 -18.56 -11.39 -16.70
C TYR A 33 -19.43 -10.91 -15.53
N ALA A 34 -20.67 -11.41 -15.41
CA ALA A 34 -21.60 -10.97 -14.39
C ALA A 34 -21.12 -11.31 -12.97
N THR A 35 -20.57 -12.51 -12.79
CA THR A 35 -19.93 -12.91 -11.52
C THR A 35 -18.81 -11.94 -11.13
N LYS A 36 -17.94 -11.62 -12.10
CA LYS A 36 -16.83 -10.69 -11.87
C LYS A 36 -17.31 -9.28 -11.53
N ALA A 37 -18.33 -8.78 -12.24
CA ALA A 37 -18.90 -7.45 -12.01
C ALA A 37 -19.49 -7.31 -10.60
N VAL A 38 -20.24 -8.32 -10.13
CA VAL A 38 -20.77 -8.35 -8.76
C VAL A 38 -19.63 -8.40 -7.73
N ALA A 39 -18.60 -9.21 -7.96
CA ALA A 39 -17.44 -9.28 -7.07
C ALA A 39 -16.67 -7.94 -7.00
N GLN A 40 -16.52 -7.25 -8.14
CA GLN A 40 -15.94 -5.91 -8.20
C GLN A 40 -16.80 -4.89 -7.43
N ASN A 41 -18.13 -5.00 -7.50
CA ASN A 41 -19.01 -4.16 -6.70
C ASN A 41 -18.93 -4.46 -5.20
N GLN A 42 -18.80 -5.72 -4.81
CA GLN A 42 -18.55 -6.06 -3.40
C GLN A 42 -17.25 -5.42 -2.93
N GLN A 43 -16.19 -5.48 -3.73
CA GLN A 43 -14.92 -4.82 -3.42
C GLN A 43 -15.06 -3.29 -3.29
N ASN A 44 -15.84 -2.65 -4.18
CA ASN A 44 -16.17 -1.23 -4.08
C ASN A 44 -16.83 -0.87 -2.74
N GLN A 45 -17.77 -1.71 -2.27
CA GLN A 45 -18.46 -1.51 -0.99
C GLN A 45 -17.53 -1.76 0.20
N ASP A 46 -16.79 -2.87 0.20
CA ASP A 46 -15.90 -3.26 1.30
C ASP A 46 -14.79 -2.23 1.53
N MET A 47 -14.28 -1.64 0.45
CA MET A 47 -13.24 -0.60 0.51
C MET A 47 -13.82 0.82 0.65
N GLY A 48 -15.15 0.97 0.68
CA GLY A 48 -15.81 2.26 0.79
C GLY A 48 -15.46 3.24 -0.34
N CYS A 49 -15.22 2.74 -1.56
CA CYS A 49 -14.80 3.59 -2.68
C CYS A 49 -15.92 4.52 -3.18
N GLY A 50 -17.19 4.20 -2.90
CA GLY A 50 -18.33 5.04 -3.20
C GLY A 50 -18.71 5.11 -4.68
N PHE A 51 -18.31 4.13 -5.50
CA PHE A 51 -18.74 4.08 -6.90
C PHE A 51 -20.20 3.63 -7.01
N GLU A 52 -20.97 4.27 -7.90
CA GLU A 52 -22.41 4.07 -8.06
C GLU A 52 -22.81 3.97 -9.55
N GLY A 53 -24.04 3.55 -9.81
CA GLY A 53 -24.62 3.43 -11.15
C GLY A 53 -24.66 2.00 -11.69
N GLY A 54 -25.07 1.85 -12.96
CA GLY A 54 -25.31 0.53 -13.58
C GLY A 54 -24.11 -0.41 -13.59
N ALA A 55 -22.89 0.16 -13.66
CA ALA A 55 -21.63 -0.58 -13.57
C ALA A 55 -21.39 -1.21 -12.19
N TRP A 56 -22.02 -0.67 -11.14
CA TRP A 56 -21.79 -0.98 -9.72
C TRP A 56 -23.05 -1.52 -9.04
N LEU A 57 -23.81 -2.36 -9.77
CA LEU A 57 -24.95 -3.10 -9.21
C LEU A 57 -24.47 -4.39 -8.55
N SER A 58 -25.13 -4.77 -7.45
CA SER A 58 -24.99 -6.09 -6.80
C SER A 58 -25.86 -7.17 -7.47
N ASP A 59 -26.56 -6.82 -8.54
CA ASP A 59 -27.48 -7.68 -9.28
C ASP A 59 -26.75 -8.41 -10.41
N PHE A 60 -26.63 -9.73 -10.29
CA PHE A 60 -26.05 -10.59 -11.31
C PHE A 60 -26.83 -10.55 -12.64
N ASP A 61 -28.16 -10.58 -12.58
CA ASP A 61 -29.01 -10.64 -13.77
C ASP A 61 -28.92 -9.35 -14.56
N ALA A 62 -28.77 -8.20 -13.89
CA ALA A 62 -28.51 -6.93 -14.56
C ALA A 62 -27.23 -6.97 -15.42
N HIS A 63 -26.11 -7.44 -14.85
CA HIS A 63 -24.84 -7.57 -15.57
C HIS A 63 -24.90 -8.62 -16.68
N PHE A 64 -25.55 -9.76 -16.41
CA PHE A 64 -25.72 -10.83 -17.36
C PHE A 64 -26.56 -10.36 -18.57
N ASN A 65 -27.66 -9.67 -18.31
CA ASN A 65 -28.54 -9.12 -19.34
C ASN A 65 -27.82 -8.08 -20.19
N TRP A 66 -27.06 -7.17 -19.57
CA TRP A 66 -26.26 -6.20 -20.30
C TRP A 66 -25.20 -6.88 -21.19
N CYS A 67 -24.48 -7.89 -20.68
CA CYS A 67 -23.48 -8.63 -21.45
C CYS A 67 -24.05 -9.21 -22.76
N ARG A 68 -25.28 -9.73 -22.73
CA ARG A 68 -25.96 -10.29 -23.92
C ARG A 68 -26.32 -9.23 -24.98
N THR A 69 -26.23 -7.95 -24.64
CA THR A 69 -26.55 -6.83 -25.55
C THR A 69 -25.31 -6.18 -26.15
N THR A 70 -24.10 -6.55 -25.70
CA THR A 70 -22.84 -5.92 -26.11
C THR A 70 -21.94 -6.91 -26.87
N ASN A 71 -20.71 -6.48 -27.19
CA ASN A 71 -19.68 -7.29 -27.83
C ASN A 71 -18.41 -7.34 -26.96
N MET A 72 -17.40 -8.11 -27.38
CA MET A 72 -16.15 -8.26 -26.62
C MET A 72 -15.44 -6.94 -26.33
N ALA A 73 -15.48 -5.98 -27.25
CA ALA A 73 -14.87 -4.67 -27.05
C ALA A 73 -15.60 -3.90 -25.92
N GLY A 74 -16.93 -3.90 -25.93
CA GLY A 74 -17.73 -3.28 -24.88
C GLY A 74 -17.52 -3.91 -23.50
N LEU A 75 -17.48 -5.24 -23.42
CA LEU A 75 -17.15 -5.95 -22.17
C LEU A 75 -15.77 -5.57 -21.65
N THR A 76 -14.77 -5.55 -22.53
CA THR A 76 -13.38 -5.24 -22.17
C THR A 76 -13.26 -3.81 -21.68
N THR A 77 -13.90 -2.84 -22.36
CA THR A 77 -13.90 -1.44 -21.94
C THR A 77 -14.50 -1.28 -20.55
N GLU A 78 -15.66 -1.88 -20.31
CA GLU A 78 -16.38 -1.77 -19.04
C GLU A 78 -15.62 -2.45 -17.89
N ASP A 79 -15.11 -3.66 -18.11
CA ASP A 79 -14.30 -4.38 -17.12
C ASP A 79 -13.00 -3.64 -16.78
N ASN A 80 -12.32 -3.08 -17.79
CA ASN A 80 -11.12 -2.27 -17.58
C ASN A 80 -11.43 -0.98 -16.82
N ALA A 81 -12.57 -0.33 -17.10
CA ALA A 81 -12.99 0.87 -16.39
C ALA A 81 -13.21 0.57 -14.90
N ARG A 82 -13.92 -0.51 -14.56
CA ARG A 82 -14.11 -0.92 -13.16
C ARG A 82 -12.80 -1.32 -12.48
N ALA A 83 -11.94 -2.06 -13.17
CA ALA A 83 -10.63 -2.44 -12.63
C ALA A 83 -9.75 -1.21 -12.36
N ALA A 84 -9.76 -0.22 -13.25
CA ALA A 84 -9.02 1.03 -13.07
C ALA A 84 -9.57 1.85 -11.90
N ALA A 85 -10.90 1.95 -11.76
CA ALA A 85 -11.56 2.63 -10.65
C ALA A 85 -11.18 2.00 -9.30
N LEU A 86 -11.29 0.67 -9.17
CA LEU A 86 -10.88 -0.03 -7.94
C LEU A 86 -9.40 0.14 -7.63
N LYS A 87 -8.54 0.10 -8.66
CA LYS A 87 -7.10 0.34 -8.49
C LYS A 87 -6.83 1.74 -7.94
N SER A 88 -7.52 2.77 -8.45
CA SER A 88 -7.39 4.14 -7.94
C SER A 88 -7.77 4.19 -6.47
N CYS A 89 -8.91 3.62 -6.11
CA CYS A 89 -9.38 3.58 -4.72
C CYS A 89 -8.35 2.93 -3.77
N VAL A 90 -7.68 1.84 -4.19
CA VAL A 90 -6.62 1.22 -3.38
C VAL A 90 -5.42 2.14 -3.18
N VAL A 91 -5.05 2.93 -4.20
CA VAL A 91 -3.97 3.92 -4.07
C VAL A 91 -4.39 5.02 -3.10
N ASP A 92 -5.61 5.55 -3.27
CA ASP A 92 -6.15 6.61 -2.41
C ASP A 92 -6.20 6.18 -0.93
N GLN A 93 -6.66 4.95 -0.66
CA GLN A 93 -6.68 4.36 0.68
C GLN A 93 -5.28 4.21 1.28
N LYS A 94 -4.29 3.78 0.48
CA LYS A 94 -2.90 3.62 0.93
C LYS A 94 -2.23 4.96 1.19
N ASP A 95 -2.53 5.97 0.39
CA ASP A 95 -1.97 7.30 0.58
C ASP A 95 -2.58 7.97 1.81
N ALA A 96 -3.88 7.76 2.07
CA ALA A 96 -4.51 8.16 3.32
C ALA A 96 -3.91 7.46 4.55
N GLU A 97 -3.65 6.15 4.47
CA GLU A 97 -2.97 5.40 5.55
C GLU A 97 -1.58 5.95 5.85
N LYS A 98 -0.77 6.18 4.80
CA LYS A 98 0.57 6.76 4.96
C LYS A 98 0.55 8.18 5.52
N ALA A 99 -0.42 8.99 5.12
CA ALA A 99 -0.60 10.32 5.67
C ALA A 99 -0.90 10.25 7.17
N ALA A 100 -1.80 9.36 7.58
CA ALA A 100 -2.11 9.13 8.99
C ALA A 100 -0.91 8.58 9.78
N GLU A 101 -0.10 7.70 9.18
CA GLU A 101 1.14 7.22 9.79
C GLU A 101 2.16 8.36 9.98
N ALA A 102 2.33 9.22 8.96
CA ALA A 102 3.23 10.37 9.03
C ALA A 102 2.80 11.37 10.13
N GLU A 103 1.50 11.62 10.26
CA GLU A 103 0.95 12.46 11.34
C GLU A 103 1.22 11.86 12.73
N ARG A 104 1.02 10.54 12.90
CA ARG A 104 1.33 9.86 14.16
C ARG A 104 2.83 9.89 14.48
N ALA A 105 3.67 9.69 13.48
CA ALA A 105 5.13 9.76 13.64
C ALA A 105 5.59 11.16 14.04
N ALA A 106 4.98 12.22 13.49
CA ALA A 106 5.26 13.60 13.87
C ALA A 106 4.86 13.87 15.33
N ALA A 107 3.67 13.43 15.76
CA ALA A 107 3.23 13.58 17.15
C ALA A 107 4.13 12.83 18.14
N GLU A 108 4.60 11.63 17.76
CA GLU A 108 5.55 10.86 18.58
C GLU A 108 6.91 11.55 18.68
N ALA A 109 7.41 12.12 17.59
CA ALA A 109 8.67 12.86 17.60
C ALA A 109 8.62 14.07 18.54
N GLU A 110 7.49 14.80 18.57
CA GLU A 110 7.27 15.90 19.52
C GLU A 110 7.23 15.41 20.97
N ARG A 111 6.54 14.30 21.25
CA ARG A 111 6.50 13.69 22.59
C ARG A 111 7.89 13.30 23.08
N VAL A 112 8.67 12.62 22.24
CA VAL A 112 10.05 12.21 22.57
C VAL A 112 10.95 13.43 22.80
N ALA A 113 10.81 14.48 21.99
CA ALA A 113 11.56 15.72 22.19
C ALA A 113 11.20 16.41 23.52
N ALA A 114 9.93 16.42 23.90
CA ALA A 114 9.48 16.95 25.18
C ALA A 114 10.03 16.14 26.37
N GLU A 115 10.01 14.81 26.28
CA GLU A 115 10.59 13.92 27.30
C GLU A 115 12.11 14.11 27.43
N ALA A 116 12.83 14.26 26.31
CA ALA A 116 14.26 14.56 26.33
C ALA A 116 14.57 15.91 27.00
N ALA A 117 13.79 16.95 26.71
CA ALA A 117 13.93 18.26 27.35
C ALA A 117 13.63 18.21 28.86
N GLN A 118 12.63 17.44 29.28
CA GLN A 118 12.37 17.21 30.70
C GLN A 118 13.52 16.46 31.37
N ARG A 119 14.08 15.44 30.70
CA ARG A 119 15.22 14.68 31.22
C ARG A 119 16.43 15.56 31.46
N GLN A 120 16.74 16.48 30.54
CA GLN A 120 17.83 17.44 30.70
C GLN A 120 17.67 18.32 31.96
N LYS A 121 16.43 18.75 32.26
CA LYS A 121 16.15 19.51 33.49
C LYS A 121 16.41 18.67 34.74
N ILE A 122 15.93 17.42 34.75
CA ILE A 122 16.16 16.49 35.87
C ILE A 122 17.66 16.26 36.09
N ASP A 123 18.40 16.02 35.02
CA ASP A 123 19.85 15.77 35.08
C ASP A 123 20.60 17.01 35.61
N SER A 124 20.17 18.22 35.25
CA SER A 124 20.72 19.47 35.81
C SER A 124 20.47 19.59 37.32
N CYS A 125 19.25 19.29 37.79
CA CYS A 125 18.94 19.26 39.22
C CYS A 125 19.78 18.23 39.97
N GLN A 126 19.96 17.04 39.40
CA GLN A 126 20.78 15.97 39.99
C GLN A 126 22.26 16.35 40.07
N SER A 127 22.79 17.02 39.04
CA SER A 127 24.16 17.53 39.03
C SER A 127 24.38 18.54 40.15
N TYR A 128 23.48 19.54 40.27
CA TYR A 128 23.54 20.52 41.35
C TYR A 128 23.49 19.88 42.75
N ALA A 129 22.59 18.92 42.95
CA ALA A 129 22.48 18.19 44.21
C ALA A 129 23.77 17.43 44.56
N ARG A 130 24.40 16.78 43.57
CA ARG A 130 25.68 16.07 43.76
C ARG A 130 26.81 17.03 44.16
N SER A 131 26.92 18.17 43.47
CA SER A 131 27.92 19.19 43.79
C SER A 131 27.74 19.75 45.20
N ALA A 132 26.51 19.97 45.65
CA ALA A 132 26.24 20.44 47.01
C ALA A 132 26.74 19.44 48.08
N VAL A 133 26.51 18.14 47.87
CA VAL A 133 27.02 17.08 48.77
C VAL A 133 28.56 17.03 48.76
N GLU A 134 29.18 17.17 47.59
CA GLU A 134 30.65 17.20 47.48
C GLU A 134 31.27 18.39 48.21
N GLN A 135 30.68 19.59 48.08
CA GLN A 135 31.12 20.78 48.81
C GLN A 135 30.98 20.60 50.33
N GLN A 136 29.90 19.97 50.80
CA GLN A 136 29.74 19.65 52.23
C GLN A 136 30.84 18.71 52.73
N ALA A 137 31.19 17.68 51.97
CA ALA A 137 32.28 16.76 52.32
C ALA A 137 33.65 17.47 52.35
N ILE A 138 33.91 18.37 51.40
CA ILE A 138 35.14 19.18 51.39
C ILE A 138 35.19 20.08 52.63
N ASN A 139 34.10 20.80 52.94
CA ASN A 139 34.04 21.67 54.11
C ASN A 139 34.26 20.89 55.42
N ALA A 140 33.69 19.70 55.54
CA ALA A 140 33.88 18.81 56.69
C ALA A 140 35.34 18.34 56.83
N SER A 141 35.98 17.93 55.73
CA SER A 141 37.38 17.45 55.74
C SER A 141 38.41 18.55 56.01
N ARG A 142 38.16 19.77 55.52
CA ARG A 142 39.04 20.94 55.76
C ARG A 142 38.86 21.56 57.14
N GLN A 143 37.94 21.05 57.96
CA GLN A 143 37.54 21.65 59.25
C GLN A 143 37.12 23.12 59.10
N CYS A 144 36.71 23.54 57.90
CA CYS A 144 36.09 24.84 57.66
C CYS A 144 34.63 24.77 58.13
N GLY A 145 34.42 24.56 59.42
CA GLY A 145 33.10 24.57 60.02
C GLY A 145 32.66 26.01 60.25
N PHE A 146 31.57 26.43 59.63
CA PHE A 146 30.81 27.58 60.14
C PHE A 146 30.23 27.14 61.48
N SER A 147 30.93 27.44 62.57
CA SER A 147 30.53 27.14 63.94
C SER A 147 29.38 28.05 64.36
N GLY A 148 28.19 27.83 63.78
CA GLY A 148 26.88 28.13 64.37
C GLY A 148 26.68 29.49 65.08
N GLY A 149 27.38 30.56 64.70
CA GLY A 149 27.11 31.90 65.20
C GLY A 149 25.83 32.42 64.55
N GLY A 150 24.75 32.52 65.35
CA GLY A 150 23.41 32.84 64.88
C GLY A 150 23.34 34.06 63.98
N TRP A 151 22.64 33.93 62.85
CA TRP A 151 22.25 35.05 62.01
C TRP A 151 21.22 35.88 62.80
N SER A 152 21.67 37.01 63.35
CA SER A 152 20.78 38.04 63.90
C SER A 152 20.67 39.13 62.83
N ALA A 153 19.43 39.42 62.43
CA ALA A 153 19.06 40.49 61.51
C ALA A 153 19.21 41.88 62.16
#